data_AF-A0A255RA23-F1
#
_entry.id   AF-A0A255RA23-F1
#
_cell.length_a   1.000
_cell.length_b   1.000
_cell.length_c   1.000
_cell.angle_alpha   90.00
_cell.angle_beta   90.00
_cell.angle_gamma   90.00
#
_symmetry.space_group_name_H-M   'P 1'
#
loop_
_entity.id
_entity.type
_entity.pdbx_description
1 polymer ?
#
loop_
_entity_poly.entity_id
_entity_poly.type
_entity_poly.pdbx_seq_one_letter_code
_entity_poly.pdbx_strand_id
1 'polypeptide(L)'
;MLANLTAASSGLLFDAASTVSSGLLVGQIGDWMPSWATPIYAISVGLLLGAIVAAVFYGVLALLSFLPPLGTLASNPTRGSVVSLILGGGIGVLLCTRFAPSSEEYAQSLYLPLLIAGVILGYAIVYGMWYRTRQEWFDILGEGIVPYILSTLGVFALIGMLGTYYVTDPLQFVQSLRQVHVFSDGTVVTPLTVPGADASVGPDEAIFHPQKLDYDLRSMSELIIETNKTIMLGDGSSIAEFSRKPTRIDAGERMVYRYEDRDVPPLPADPSQLHIQNRELDPATVTFTITTVPKVPQATQAVAIGVVIFFLISALVAFRQAAPRVWALALSTAKNEMAQTLYLILLAIGIFGVVVFSIYPFNTLGDDIRMFKDSSVTLIMVLAMLQAVWSAGTSVSEEIEGRTALTVLSKPVSRRSFLLGKYAGIMMSIAVMFLIIGTVLLLLMSYKPIYDARETARALPAWQMGFEEIMSTIPVLGLYFMQTMSIAAIAVALATRLPLLSNLITCLVIYVIGNLTQPLVASARGENPLVGFVGNLIAIVVPNLNIFNVQSAMDSGNQVPWIYLAASFNYLVVFAVAIWMVAMLLFEDRDLA
;
A
#
# COMPACT_ATOMS: atom_id res chain seq x y z
N MET A 1 -23.32 82.21 -0.92
CA MET A 1 -23.52 82.71 0.46
C MET A 1 -24.87 82.14 0.89
N LEU A 2 -25.04 80.97 1.48
CA LEU A 2 -24.36 80.17 2.53
C LEU A 2 -24.60 78.68 2.17
N ALA A 3 -23.62 77.79 2.03
CA ALA A 3 -22.78 77.14 3.06
C ALA A 3 -23.57 76.26 4.07
N ASN A 4 -23.27 74.96 4.02
CA ASN A 4 -23.51 73.89 5.02
C ASN A 4 -24.94 73.42 5.27
N LEU A 5 -25.29 72.23 4.75
CA LEU A 5 -26.03 71.15 5.44
C LEU A 5 -26.48 70.10 4.40
N THR A 6 -25.59 69.20 3.94
CA THR A 6 -25.94 67.91 3.29
C THR A 6 -24.68 67.07 3.00
N ALA A 7 -23.83 66.88 4.01
CA ALA A 7 -22.68 65.97 3.92
C ALA A 7 -22.64 65.06 5.14
N ALA A 8 -23.61 64.14 5.24
CA ALA A 8 -23.60 63.06 6.23
C ALA A 8 -24.54 61.92 5.82
N SER A 9 -24.31 61.29 4.66
CA SER A 9 -24.94 59.99 4.34
C SER A 9 -24.26 59.20 3.22
N SER A 10 -22.98 59.46 2.93
CA SER A 10 -22.20 58.72 1.92
C SER A 10 -21.31 57.65 2.57
N GLY A 11 -21.91 56.72 3.32
CA GLY A 11 -21.17 55.73 4.11
C GLY A 11 -21.78 54.34 4.24
N LEU A 12 -22.73 53.95 3.36
CA LEU A 12 -23.45 52.67 3.48
C LEU A 12 -23.64 51.95 2.13
N LEU A 13 -22.65 51.98 1.23
CA LEU A 13 -22.66 51.20 -0.02
C LEU A 13 -21.34 50.44 -0.27
N PHE A 14 -20.60 50.12 0.78
CA PHE A 14 -19.44 49.22 0.72
C PHE A 14 -19.61 48.12 1.78
N ASP A 15 -20.49 47.14 1.54
CA ASP A 15 -20.42 45.83 2.23
C ASP A 15 -21.30 44.70 1.62
N ALA A 16 -22.09 44.98 0.59
CA ALA A 16 -22.90 43.93 -0.07
C ALA A 16 -22.11 43.11 -1.11
N ALA A 17 -21.07 43.68 -1.74
CA ALA A 17 -20.29 42.98 -2.76
C ALA A 17 -19.23 42.03 -2.17
N SER A 18 -18.67 42.36 -1.00
CA SER A 18 -17.72 41.54 -0.24
C SER A 18 -18.40 40.32 0.38
N THR A 19 -19.62 40.47 0.91
CA THR A 19 -20.40 39.38 1.50
C THR A 19 -20.96 38.43 0.45
N VAL A 20 -21.38 38.93 -0.72
CA VAL A 20 -21.80 38.10 -1.86
C VAL A 20 -20.62 37.34 -2.48
N SER A 21 -19.43 37.95 -2.61
CA SER A 21 -18.23 37.23 -3.08
C SER A 21 -17.74 36.20 -2.07
N SER A 22 -17.85 36.49 -0.76
CA SER A 22 -17.55 35.53 0.31
C SER A 22 -18.53 34.36 0.32
N GLY A 23 -19.82 34.62 0.13
CA GLY A 23 -20.85 33.58 0.02
C GLY A 23 -20.70 32.74 -1.25
N LEU A 24 -20.28 33.35 -2.37
CA LEU A 24 -19.94 32.65 -3.61
C LEU A 24 -18.70 31.76 -3.46
N LEU A 25 -17.64 32.24 -2.81
CA LEU A 25 -16.43 31.44 -2.54
C LEU A 25 -16.72 30.28 -1.59
N VAL A 26 -17.49 30.51 -0.52
CA VAL A 26 -17.89 29.45 0.43
C VAL A 26 -18.83 28.43 -0.24
N GLY A 27 -19.76 28.88 -1.07
CA GLY A 27 -20.64 28.02 -1.87
C GLY A 27 -19.85 27.17 -2.87
N GLN A 28 -18.93 27.79 -3.61
CA GLN A 28 -18.03 27.09 -4.53
C GLN A 28 -17.14 26.07 -3.80
N ILE A 29 -16.66 26.36 -2.59
CA ILE A 29 -15.90 25.40 -1.78
C ILE A 29 -16.79 24.20 -1.42
N GLY A 30 -18.02 24.44 -0.98
CA GLY A 30 -18.97 23.39 -0.60
C GLY A 30 -19.23 22.33 -1.67
N ASP A 31 -19.20 22.71 -2.96
CA ASP A 31 -19.56 21.81 -4.06
C ASP A 31 -18.50 20.74 -4.35
N TRP A 32 -17.21 21.05 -4.16
CA TRP A 32 -16.11 20.12 -4.44
C TRP A 32 -15.45 19.56 -3.18
N MET A 33 -15.69 20.17 -2.01
CA MET A 33 -15.14 19.72 -0.73
C MET A 33 -15.41 18.24 -0.48
N PRO A 34 -16.62 17.68 -0.75
CA PRO A 34 -16.89 16.26 -0.55
C PRO A 34 -16.05 15.35 -1.45
N SER A 35 -15.86 15.74 -2.72
CA SER A 35 -15.04 14.98 -3.67
C SER A 35 -13.57 14.91 -3.27
N TRP A 36 -13.06 15.95 -2.60
CA TRP A 36 -11.69 15.99 -2.11
C TRP A 36 -11.52 15.35 -0.72
N ALA A 37 -12.46 15.57 0.20
CA ALA A 37 -12.34 15.12 1.59
C ALA A 37 -12.59 13.61 1.75
N THR A 38 -13.51 13.03 0.95
CA THR A 38 -13.92 11.62 1.08
C THR A 38 -12.77 10.62 0.85
N PRO A 39 -11.90 10.76 -0.17
CA PRO A 39 -10.74 9.89 -0.34
C PRO A 39 -9.74 9.97 0.81
N ILE A 40 -9.47 11.19 1.28
CA ILE A 40 -8.54 11.45 2.40
C ILE A 40 -9.09 10.85 3.69
N TYR A 41 -10.40 10.99 3.94
CA TYR A 41 -11.08 10.36 5.05
C TYR A 41 -10.97 8.84 4.99
N ALA A 42 -11.24 8.21 3.84
CA ALA A 42 -11.16 6.76 3.68
C ALA A 42 -9.76 6.20 4.03
N ILE A 43 -8.70 6.87 3.57
CA ILE A 43 -7.31 6.51 3.91
C ILE A 43 -7.03 6.77 5.40
N SER A 44 -7.49 7.89 5.94
CA SER A 44 -7.31 8.25 7.35
C SER A 44 -7.94 7.22 8.29
N VAL A 45 -9.12 6.71 7.95
CA VAL A 45 -9.76 5.61 8.67
C VAL A 45 -8.90 4.33 8.64
N GLY A 46 -8.30 4.01 7.49
CA GLY A 46 -7.34 2.90 7.36
C GLY A 46 -6.09 3.08 8.23
N LEU A 47 -5.48 4.28 8.21
CA LEU A 47 -4.32 4.60 9.05
C LEU A 47 -4.63 4.47 10.55
N LEU A 48 -5.78 5.00 11.00
CA LEU A 48 -6.22 4.90 12.39
C LEU A 48 -6.53 3.45 12.77
N LEU A 49 -7.17 2.69 11.88
CA LEU A 49 -7.44 1.27 12.10
C LEU A 49 -6.14 0.50 12.32
N GLY A 50 -5.13 0.71 11.47
CA GLY A 50 -3.80 0.09 11.64
C GLY A 50 -3.12 0.46 12.96
N ALA A 51 -3.18 1.74 13.34
CA ALA A 51 -2.63 2.23 14.60
C ALA A 51 -3.35 1.64 15.82
N ILE A 52 -4.68 1.55 15.80
CA ILE A 52 -5.49 0.93 16.86
C ILE A 52 -5.19 -0.56 16.97
N VAL A 53 -5.14 -1.28 15.84
CA VAL A 53 -4.81 -2.71 15.83
C VAL A 53 -3.41 -2.94 16.40
N ALA A 54 -2.43 -2.12 16.02
CA ALA A 54 -1.08 -2.20 16.60
C ALA A 54 -1.10 -1.91 18.12
N ALA A 55 -1.79 -0.87 18.57
CA ALA A 55 -1.89 -0.53 19.99
C ALA A 55 -2.55 -1.66 20.81
N VAL A 56 -3.63 -2.26 20.30
CA VAL A 56 -4.29 -3.41 20.95
C VAL A 56 -3.37 -4.62 20.96
N PHE A 57 -2.73 -4.94 19.82
CA PHE A 57 -1.81 -6.06 19.70
C PHE A 57 -0.66 -5.96 20.71
N TYR A 58 0.06 -4.84 20.74
CA TYR A 58 1.14 -4.63 21.70
C TYR A 58 0.64 -4.46 23.14
N GLY A 59 -0.57 -3.96 23.36
CA GLY A 59 -1.22 -3.95 24.67
C GLY A 59 -1.45 -5.36 25.23
N VAL A 60 -1.93 -6.29 24.38
CA VAL A 60 -2.08 -7.70 24.75
C VAL A 60 -0.71 -8.36 25.00
N LEU A 61 0.29 -8.12 24.14
CA LEU A 61 1.64 -8.65 24.36
C LEU A 61 2.28 -8.09 25.64
N ALA A 62 2.04 -6.82 25.96
CA ALA A 62 2.49 -6.22 27.21
C ALA A 62 1.83 -6.86 28.44
N LEU A 63 0.54 -7.26 28.36
CA LEU A 63 -0.11 -8.03 29.41
C LEU A 63 0.49 -9.44 29.54
N LEU A 64 0.75 -10.12 28.42
CA LEU A 64 1.40 -11.44 28.43
C LEU A 64 2.84 -11.38 28.99
N SER A 65 3.51 -10.24 28.89
CA SER A 65 4.86 -10.04 29.44
C SER A 65 4.95 -10.22 30.97
N PHE A 66 3.83 -10.11 31.69
CA PHE A 66 3.79 -10.34 33.15
C PHE A 66 3.97 -11.82 33.52
N LEU A 67 3.74 -12.75 32.59
CA LEU A 67 4.00 -14.16 32.79
C LEU A 67 5.51 -14.42 32.68
N PRO A 68 6.22 -14.83 33.75
CA PRO A 68 7.68 -15.00 33.76
C PRO A 68 8.28 -15.82 32.60
N PRO A 69 7.68 -16.95 32.15
CA PRO A 69 8.26 -17.72 31.05
C PRO A 69 8.19 -17.01 29.70
N LEU A 70 7.15 -16.20 29.47
CA LEU A 70 6.97 -15.44 28.22
C LEU A 70 7.75 -14.13 28.26
N GLY A 71 7.67 -13.40 29.37
CA GLY A 71 8.33 -12.11 29.57
C GLY A 71 9.85 -12.17 29.53
N THR A 72 10.46 -13.30 29.90
CA THR A 72 11.92 -13.50 29.86
C THR A 72 12.39 -14.26 28.63
N LEU A 73 11.50 -14.64 27.70
CA LEU A 73 11.83 -15.50 26.57
C LEU A 73 13.00 -14.94 25.73
N ALA A 74 12.97 -13.64 25.47
CA ALA A 74 13.97 -12.90 24.69
C ALA A 74 15.19 -12.41 25.51
N SER A 75 15.33 -12.78 26.79
CA SER A 75 16.51 -12.38 27.60
C SER A 75 17.81 -12.99 27.07
N ASN A 76 17.74 -14.19 26.49
CA ASN A 76 18.83 -14.77 25.73
C ASN A 76 18.59 -14.52 24.24
N PRO A 77 19.47 -13.75 23.55
CA PRO A 77 19.26 -13.36 22.16
C PRO A 77 19.16 -14.56 21.22
N THR A 78 19.90 -15.65 21.48
CA THR A 78 19.86 -16.85 20.64
C THR A 78 18.52 -17.56 20.77
N ARG A 79 18.03 -17.73 21.99
CA ARG A 79 16.72 -18.36 22.25
C ARG A 79 15.58 -17.52 21.68
N GLY A 80 15.62 -16.20 21.91
CA GLY A 80 14.63 -15.26 21.38
C GLY A 80 14.54 -15.36 19.86
N SER A 81 15.66 -15.23 19.16
CA SER A 81 15.68 -15.28 17.69
C SER A 81 15.29 -16.64 17.12
N VAL A 82 15.66 -17.76 17.75
CA VAL A 82 15.23 -19.10 17.29
C VAL A 82 13.72 -19.27 17.43
N VAL A 83 13.13 -18.89 18.56
CA VAL A 83 11.68 -18.98 18.75
C VAL A 83 10.93 -18.04 17.79
N SER A 84 11.44 -16.82 17.59
CA SER A 84 10.88 -15.88 16.60
C SER A 84 10.90 -16.43 15.19
N LEU A 85 11.98 -17.12 14.79
CA LEU A 85 12.10 -17.72 13.45
C LEU A 85 11.17 -18.92 13.27
N ILE A 86 11.02 -19.78 14.29
CA ILE A 86 10.08 -20.91 14.23
C ILE A 86 8.64 -20.39 14.12
N LEU A 87 8.26 -19.47 15.00
CA LEU A 87 6.93 -18.89 15.03
C LEU A 87 6.64 -18.09 13.75
N GLY A 88 7.60 -17.28 13.31
CA GLY A 88 7.48 -16.49 12.08
C GLY A 88 7.48 -17.35 10.82
N GLY A 89 8.23 -18.45 10.78
CA GLY A 89 8.19 -19.43 9.70
C GLY A 89 6.84 -20.13 9.61
N GLY A 90 6.26 -20.54 10.76
CA GLY A 90 4.91 -21.10 10.81
C GLY A 90 3.84 -20.13 10.32
N ILE A 91 3.89 -18.87 10.78
CA ILE A 91 2.99 -17.81 10.29
C ILE A 91 3.22 -17.55 8.79
N GLY A 92 4.46 -17.51 8.33
CA GLY A 92 4.80 -17.30 6.92
C GLY A 92 4.22 -18.39 6.03
N VAL A 93 4.39 -19.67 6.40
CA VAL A 93 3.79 -20.81 5.68
C VAL A 93 2.26 -20.70 5.66
N LEU A 94 1.64 -20.35 6.79
CA LEU A 94 0.19 -20.12 6.85
C LEU A 94 -0.24 -19.00 5.88
N LEU A 95 0.45 -17.86 5.87
CA LEU A 95 0.17 -16.76 4.95
C LEU A 95 0.32 -17.21 3.49
N CYS A 96 1.38 -17.95 3.15
CA CYS A 96 1.57 -18.48 1.81
C CYS A 96 0.42 -19.41 1.39
N THR A 97 -0.03 -20.32 2.25
CA THR A 97 -1.16 -21.22 1.92
C THR A 97 -2.49 -20.48 1.76
N ARG A 98 -2.62 -19.27 2.30
CA ARG A 98 -3.85 -18.47 2.25
C ARG A 98 -3.87 -17.45 1.13
N PHE A 99 -2.73 -16.83 0.83
CA PHE A 99 -2.63 -15.68 -0.09
C PHE A 99 -1.85 -15.98 -1.38
N ALA A 100 -1.15 -17.12 -1.47
CA ALA A 100 -0.50 -17.55 -2.72
C ALA A 100 -1.25 -18.78 -3.29
N PRO A 101 -2.48 -18.62 -3.83
CA PRO A 101 -3.16 -19.72 -4.51
C PRO A 101 -2.35 -20.17 -5.72
N SER A 102 -2.25 -21.48 -5.93
CA SER A 102 -1.43 -22.08 -7.00
C SER A 102 -1.97 -21.88 -8.42
N SER A 103 -3.13 -21.23 -8.58
CA SER A 103 -3.84 -21.08 -9.85
C SER A 103 -3.51 -19.77 -10.60
N GLU A 104 -2.89 -18.78 -9.96
CA GLU A 104 -2.59 -17.50 -10.60
C GLU A 104 -1.19 -17.49 -11.24
N GLU A 105 -1.11 -16.94 -12.46
CA GLU A 105 0.16 -16.66 -13.13
C GLU A 105 1.00 -15.73 -12.22
N TYR A 106 2.27 -16.07 -11.98
CA TYR A 106 3.17 -15.34 -11.07
C TYR A 106 2.89 -15.43 -9.57
N ALA A 107 1.98 -16.30 -9.09
CA ALA A 107 1.74 -16.51 -7.64
C ALA A 107 3.03 -16.81 -6.84
N GLN A 108 4.07 -17.35 -7.49
CA GLN A 108 5.36 -17.60 -6.89
C GLN A 108 6.07 -16.34 -6.37
N SER A 109 5.78 -15.16 -6.92
CA SER A 109 6.39 -13.91 -6.46
C SER A 109 5.89 -13.51 -5.06
N LEU A 110 4.75 -14.02 -4.60
CA LEU A 110 4.19 -13.72 -3.27
C LEU A 110 4.85 -14.49 -2.13
N TYR A 111 5.57 -15.58 -2.39
CA TYR A 111 6.14 -16.41 -1.32
C TYR A 111 7.13 -15.64 -0.45
N LEU A 112 8.11 -14.96 -1.04
CA LEU A 112 9.15 -14.28 -0.27
C LEU A 112 8.62 -13.08 0.55
N PRO A 113 7.77 -12.18 0.03
CA PRO A 113 7.16 -11.11 0.83
C PRO A 113 6.32 -11.66 1.99
N LEU A 114 5.53 -12.72 1.76
CA LEU A 114 4.69 -13.35 2.80
C LEU A 114 5.53 -14.04 3.87
N LEU A 115 6.63 -14.70 3.49
CA LEU A 115 7.58 -15.28 4.44
C LEU A 115 8.25 -14.19 5.29
N ILE A 116 8.68 -13.08 4.69
CA ILE A 116 9.27 -11.94 5.42
C ILE A 116 8.23 -11.31 6.36
N ALA A 117 6.99 -11.16 5.91
CA ALA A 117 5.88 -10.70 6.77
C ALA A 117 5.68 -11.63 7.98
N GLY A 118 5.71 -12.95 7.75
CA GLY A 118 5.68 -13.96 8.81
C GLY A 118 6.84 -13.82 9.79
N VAL A 119 8.07 -13.65 9.31
CA VAL A 119 9.25 -13.41 10.16
C VAL A 119 9.10 -12.13 10.98
N ILE A 120 8.65 -11.03 10.38
CA ILE A 120 8.39 -9.76 11.10
C ILE A 120 7.38 -10.00 12.23
N LEU A 121 6.29 -10.71 11.98
CA LEU A 121 5.31 -11.04 13.03
C LEU A 121 5.89 -11.95 14.11
N GLY A 122 6.71 -12.93 13.73
CA GLY A 122 7.41 -13.80 14.67
C GLY A 122 8.26 -13.01 15.65
N TYR A 123 9.07 -12.09 15.13
CA TYR A 123 9.87 -11.18 15.95
C TYR A 123 9.02 -10.20 16.75
N ALA A 124 7.96 -9.63 16.15
CA ALA A 124 7.05 -8.71 16.82
C ALA A 124 6.34 -9.35 18.01
N ILE A 125 5.92 -10.62 17.90
CA ILE A 125 5.27 -11.36 18.99
C ILE A 125 6.27 -11.64 20.12
N VAL A 126 7.40 -12.27 19.80
CA VAL A 126 8.38 -12.70 20.83
C VAL A 126 9.02 -11.52 21.53
N TYR A 127 9.49 -10.52 20.77
CA TYR A 127 10.10 -9.33 21.35
C TYR A 127 9.07 -8.32 21.86
N GLY A 128 7.83 -8.34 21.37
CA GLY A 128 6.73 -7.57 21.95
C GLY A 128 6.32 -8.06 23.34
N MET A 129 6.41 -9.37 23.59
CA MET A 129 6.20 -9.95 24.94
C MET A 129 7.37 -9.69 25.90
N TRP A 130 8.49 -9.14 25.44
CA TRP A 130 9.66 -8.94 26.29
C TRP A 130 9.43 -7.81 27.30
N TYR A 131 9.78 -8.02 28.57
CA TYR A 131 9.59 -7.02 29.63
C TYR A 131 10.24 -5.66 29.32
N ARG A 132 11.34 -5.65 28.57
CA ARG A 132 12.06 -4.45 28.14
C ARG A 132 11.21 -3.60 27.19
N THR A 133 10.58 -4.22 26.21
CA THR A 133 9.71 -3.53 25.23
C THR A 133 8.54 -2.84 25.90
N ARG A 134 7.98 -3.45 26.96
CA ARG A 134 6.93 -2.84 27.79
C ARG A 134 7.42 -1.59 28.53
N GLN A 135 8.64 -1.62 29.08
CA GLN A 135 9.21 -0.47 29.83
C GLN A 135 9.58 0.69 28.90
N GLU A 136 10.10 0.39 27.73
CA GLU A 136 10.58 1.39 26.76
C GLU A 136 9.48 1.88 25.80
N TRP A 137 8.23 1.44 25.94
CA TRP A 137 7.17 1.66 24.92
C TRP A 137 6.99 3.13 24.53
N PHE A 138 6.97 4.02 25.51
CA PHE A 138 6.85 5.47 25.26
C PHE A 138 8.13 6.07 24.67
N ASP A 139 9.31 5.53 25.01
CA ASP A 139 10.58 5.95 24.41
C ASP A 139 10.61 5.60 22.92
N ILE A 140 10.01 4.48 22.50
CA ILE A 140 9.91 4.10 21.07
C ILE A 140 9.21 5.19 20.26
N LEU A 141 8.15 5.77 20.82
CA LEU A 141 7.35 6.79 20.13
C LEU A 141 8.08 8.14 20.03
N GLY A 142 8.93 8.47 21.01
CA GLY A 142 9.65 9.74 21.09
C GLY A 142 11.02 9.77 20.42
N GLU A 143 11.53 8.63 19.95
CA GLU A 143 12.94 8.49 19.59
C GLU A 143 13.21 8.49 18.07
N GLY A 144 14.10 9.38 17.63
CA GLY A 144 14.67 9.41 16.27
C GLY A 144 13.69 9.69 15.17
N ILE A 145 13.51 8.75 14.25
CA ILE A 145 12.68 8.93 13.05
C ILE A 145 11.18 8.72 13.32
N VAL A 146 10.83 8.00 14.39
CA VAL A 146 9.45 7.62 14.70
C VAL A 146 8.53 8.85 14.90
N PRO A 147 8.93 9.93 15.58
CA PRO A 147 8.12 11.15 15.69
C PRO A 147 7.79 11.79 14.33
N TYR A 148 8.69 11.73 13.35
CA TYR A 148 8.43 12.27 12.01
C TYR A 148 7.41 11.41 11.27
N ILE A 149 7.54 10.08 11.36
CA ILE A 149 6.57 9.15 10.77
C ILE A 149 5.18 9.35 11.39
N LEU A 150 5.09 9.34 12.72
CA LEU A 150 3.84 9.49 13.44
C LEU A 150 3.21 10.87 13.24
N SER A 151 4.01 11.94 13.18
CA SER A 151 3.48 13.29 12.97
C SER A 151 2.95 13.46 11.55
N THR A 152 3.63 12.95 10.52
CA THR A 152 3.12 13.01 9.13
C THR A 152 1.85 12.16 8.96
N LEU A 153 1.84 10.91 9.44
CA LEU A 153 0.65 10.06 9.40
C LEU A 153 -0.50 10.65 10.23
N GLY A 154 -0.16 11.23 11.38
CA GLY A 154 -1.11 11.90 12.27
C GLY A 154 -1.71 13.17 11.66
N VAL A 155 -0.91 13.99 10.96
CA VAL A 155 -1.40 15.16 10.22
C VAL A 155 -2.32 14.74 9.08
N PHE A 156 -1.95 13.71 8.31
CA PHE A 156 -2.82 13.19 7.25
C PHE A 156 -4.16 12.69 7.83
N ALA A 157 -4.09 11.89 8.91
CA ALA A 157 -5.28 11.40 9.60
C ALA A 157 -6.13 12.55 10.17
N LEU A 158 -5.49 13.58 10.73
CA LEU A 158 -6.17 14.77 11.24
C LEU A 158 -6.92 15.50 10.13
N ILE A 159 -6.30 15.71 8.96
CA ILE A 159 -6.94 16.36 7.80
C ILE A 159 -8.18 15.57 7.37
N GLY A 160 -8.07 14.24 7.23
CA GLY A 160 -9.22 13.41 6.86
C GLY A 160 -10.33 13.42 7.91
N MET A 161 -9.98 13.35 9.20
CA MET A 161 -10.97 13.36 10.29
C MET A 161 -11.64 14.71 10.47
N LEU A 162 -10.92 15.83 10.32
CA LEU A 162 -11.53 17.16 10.29
C LEU A 162 -12.45 17.33 9.06
N GLY A 163 -12.12 16.66 7.95
CA GLY A 163 -12.93 16.61 6.75
C GLY A 163 -14.25 15.82 6.88
N THR A 164 -14.49 15.09 7.98
CA THR A 164 -15.67 14.21 8.16
C THR A 164 -17.00 14.92 7.92
N TYR A 165 -17.09 16.22 8.24
CA TYR A 165 -18.30 17.01 8.01
C TYR A 165 -18.70 17.08 6.52
N TYR A 166 -17.72 17.03 5.61
CA TYR A 166 -17.92 17.11 4.17
C TYR A 166 -17.94 15.73 3.49
N VAL A 167 -17.80 14.63 4.24
CA VAL A 167 -17.71 13.27 3.68
C VAL A 167 -19.09 12.78 3.27
N THR A 168 -19.17 12.10 2.12
CA THR A 168 -20.36 11.39 1.69
C THR A 168 -20.56 10.13 2.55
N ASP A 169 -21.61 10.12 3.39
CA ASP A 169 -22.03 8.99 4.23
C ASP A 169 -20.92 8.30 5.05
N PRO A 170 -20.26 9.01 5.99
CA PRO A 170 -19.11 8.48 6.75
C PRO A 170 -19.44 7.23 7.59
N LEU A 171 -20.67 7.14 8.12
CA LEU A 171 -21.10 5.99 8.92
C LEU A 171 -21.22 4.71 8.08
N GLN A 172 -21.67 4.83 6.83
CA GLN A 172 -21.76 3.68 5.92
C GLN A 172 -20.37 3.15 5.58
N PHE A 173 -19.39 4.04 5.41
CA PHE A 173 -17.99 3.65 5.20
C PHE A 173 -17.47 2.81 6.37
N VAL A 174 -17.62 3.29 7.61
CA VAL A 174 -17.15 2.58 8.81
C VAL A 174 -17.87 1.23 9.01
N GLN A 175 -19.17 1.16 8.72
CA GLN A 175 -19.91 -0.10 8.78
C GLN A 175 -19.40 -1.11 7.73
N SER A 176 -19.02 -0.63 6.54
CA SER A 176 -18.49 -1.46 5.45
C SER A 176 -17.16 -2.11 5.81
N LEU A 177 -16.36 -1.52 6.72
CA LEU A 177 -15.10 -2.12 7.19
C LEU A 177 -15.31 -3.50 7.83
N ARG A 178 -16.45 -3.73 8.50
CA ARG A 178 -16.77 -5.04 9.11
C ARG A 178 -17.12 -6.11 8.09
N GLN A 179 -17.47 -5.70 6.86
CA GLN A 179 -17.81 -6.60 5.76
C GLN A 179 -16.57 -6.99 4.94
N VAL A 180 -15.40 -6.43 5.24
CA VAL A 180 -14.16 -6.74 4.53
C VAL A 180 -13.66 -8.12 4.95
N HIS A 181 -13.61 -9.03 3.98
CA HIS A 181 -13.01 -10.34 4.16
C HIS A 181 -11.49 -10.27 4.02
N VAL A 182 -10.76 -10.25 5.14
CA VAL A 182 -9.28 -10.10 5.14
C VAL A 182 -8.55 -11.38 4.74
N PHE A 183 -9.15 -12.55 4.97
CA PHE A 183 -8.49 -13.87 4.85
C PHE A 183 -9.15 -14.80 3.81
N SER A 184 -10.08 -14.28 3.01
CA SER A 184 -10.83 -15.02 1.99
C SER A 184 -11.32 -14.07 0.91
N ASP A 185 -11.47 -14.55 -0.32
CA ASP A 185 -11.94 -13.75 -1.47
C ASP A 185 -13.44 -13.42 -1.41
N GLY A 186 -14.08 -13.58 -0.24
CA GLY A 186 -15.52 -13.37 -0.04
C GLY A 186 -16.39 -14.40 -0.75
N THR A 187 -15.79 -15.46 -1.32
CA THR A 187 -16.44 -16.57 -2.01
C THR A 187 -16.90 -17.62 -1.00
N VAL A 188 -18.21 -17.85 -0.95
CA VAL A 188 -18.81 -18.93 -0.16
C VAL A 188 -19.42 -19.94 -1.12
N VAL A 189 -18.88 -21.16 -1.10
CA VAL A 189 -19.40 -22.30 -1.88
C VAL A 189 -20.33 -23.10 -0.97
N THR A 190 -21.63 -23.07 -1.27
CA THR A 190 -22.66 -23.81 -0.52
C THR A 190 -23.26 -24.90 -1.42
N PRO A 191 -22.93 -26.18 -1.20
CA PRO A 191 -23.62 -27.27 -1.85
C PRO A 191 -24.98 -27.50 -1.16
N LEU A 192 -26.05 -27.48 -1.93
CA LEU A 192 -27.41 -27.79 -1.51
C LEU A 192 -27.87 -29.07 -2.20
N THR A 193 -28.49 -29.98 -1.44
CA THR A 193 -29.10 -31.20 -1.99
C THR A 193 -30.60 -31.03 -2.04
N VAL A 194 -31.16 -31.09 -3.25
CA VAL A 194 -32.60 -31.00 -3.49
C VAL A 194 -33.13 -32.42 -3.72
N PRO A 195 -34.19 -32.84 -2.99
CA PRO A 195 -34.83 -34.14 -3.21
C PRO A 195 -35.24 -34.36 -4.68
N GLY A 196 -35.26 -35.61 -5.12
CA GLY A 196 -35.80 -35.98 -6.43
C GLY A 196 -37.31 -35.73 -6.53
N ALA A 197 -37.80 -35.54 -7.76
CA ALA A 197 -39.23 -35.48 -8.03
C ALA A 197 -39.91 -36.82 -7.66
N ASP A 198 -41.11 -36.75 -7.10
CA ASP A 198 -41.89 -37.95 -6.79
C ASP A 198 -42.30 -38.67 -8.10
N ALA A 199 -42.13 -39.99 -8.15
CA ALA A 199 -42.32 -40.78 -9.37
C ALA A 199 -43.77 -40.79 -9.89
N SER A 200 -44.73 -40.35 -9.06
CA SER A 200 -46.15 -40.26 -9.40
C SER A 200 -46.59 -38.93 -10.04
N VAL A 201 -45.68 -37.96 -10.18
CA VAL A 201 -46.00 -36.57 -10.61
C VAL A 201 -45.19 -36.20 -11.85
N GLY A 202 -45.77 -35.41 -12.77
CA GLY A 202 -45.08 -34.98 -14.00
C GLY A 202 -43.88 -34.05 -13.70
N PRO A 203 -42.86 -33.95 -14.59
CA PRO A 203 -41.65 -33.16 -14.34
C PRO A 203 -41.86 -31.65 -14.14
N ASP A 204 -43.03 -31.11 -14.50
CA ASP A 204 -43.41 -29.71 -14.32
C ASP A 204 -44.25 -29.47 -13.05
N GLU A 205 -44.75 -30.53 -12.43
CA GLU A 205 -45.62 -30.51 -11.24
C GLU A 205 -44.86 -30.88 -9.94
N ALA A 206 -43.56 -31.13 -10.03
CA ALA A 206 -42.71 -31.44 -8.88
C ALA A 206 -42.71 -30.30 -7.84
N ILE A 207 -42.54 -30.64 -6.56
CA ILE A 207 -42.66 -29.68 -5.46
C ILE A 207 -41.42 -28.76 -5.40
N PHE A 208 -41.67 -27.46 -5.19
CA PHE A 208 -40.62 -26.49 -4.87
C PHE A 208 -40.20 -26.64 -3.41
N HIS A 209 -38.96 -27.07 -3.16
CA HIS A 209 -38.45 -27.24 -1.81
C HIS A 209 -37.81 -25.95 -1.29
N PRO A 210 -38.20 -25.46 -0.09
CA PRO A 210 -37.58 -24.27 0.49
C PRO A 210 -36.11 -24.54 0.81
N GLN A 211 -35.23 -23.63 0.42
CA GLN A 211 -33.80 -23.69 0.70
C GLN A 211 -33.38 -22.53 1.57
N LYS A 212 -32.68 -22.84 2.67
CA LYS A 212 -32.12 -21.83 3.57
C LYS A 212 -30.72 -21.46 3.08
N LEU A 213 -30.66 -20.49 2.18
CA LEU A 213 -29.41 -19.87 1.75
C LEU A 213 -29.36 -18.45 2.33
N ASP A 214 -28.33 -18.10 3.08
CA ASP A 214 -28.17 -16.73 3.59
C ASP A 214 -27.37 -15.91 2.58
N TYR A 215 -27.99 -14.89 1.98
CA TYR A 215 -27.35 -14.04 0.98
C TYR A 215 -27.87 -12.60 1.04
N ASP A 216 -26.99 -11.61 0.87
CA ASP A 216 -27.36 -10.20 0.71
C ASP A 216 -27.06 -9.75 -0.73
N LEU A 217 -28.11 -9.53 -1.52
CA LEU A 217 -28.01 -9.09 -2.91
C LEU A 217 -27.27 -7.75 -3.06
N ARG A 218 -27.27 -6.89 -2.02
CA ARG A 218 -26.61 -5.58 -2.10
C ARG A 218 -25.09 -5.66 -1.98
N SER A 219 -24.58 -6.76 -1.43
CA SER A 219 -23.14 -7.02 -1.31
C SER A 219 -22.67 -8.13 -2.25
N MET A 220 -23.55 -8.72 -3.05
CA MET A 220 -23.22 -9.80 -3.98
C MET A 220 -22.61 -9.22 -5.26
N SER A 221 -21.35 -9.54 -5.53
CA SER A 221 -20.65 -9.11 -6.75
C SER A 221 -20.78 -10.13 -7.88
N GLU A 222 -20.65 -11.42 -7.54
CA GLU A 222 -20.76 -12.53 -8.48
C GLU A 222 -21.53 -13.68 -7.83
N LEU A 223 -22.35 -14.37 -8.61
CA LEU A 223 -23.05 -15.58 -8.22
C LEU A 223 -22.90 -16.60 -9.34
N ILE A 224 -22.33 -17.76 -9.01
CA ILE A 224 -22.22 -18.88 -9.92
C ILE A 224 -23.11 -20.01 -9.38
N ILE A 225 -24.01 -20.50 -10.21
CA ILE A 225 -24.88 -21.63 -9.90
C ILE A 225 -24.49 -22.77 -10.83
N GLU A 226 -24.05 -23.87 -10.25
CA GLU A 226 -23.73 -25.11 -10.97
C GLU A 226 -24.64 -26.22 -10.44
N THR A 227 -25.20 -27.02 -11.35
CA THR A 227 -26.04 -28.14 -10.97
C THR A 227 -25.74 -29.37 -11.82
N ASN A 228 -25.84 -30.54 -11.20
CA ASN A 228 -25.68 -31.81 -11.89
C ASN A 228 -26.94 -32.25 -12.66
N LYS A 229 -28.12 -31.67 -12.35
CA LYS A 229 -29.44 -32.04 -12.90
C LYS A 229 -30.23 -30.79 -13.29
N THR A 230 -31.28 -30.94 -14.10
CA THR A 230 -32.12 -29.77 -14.45
C THR A 230 -32.97 -29.32 -13.26
N ILE A 231 -32.80 -28.06 -12.83
CA ILE A 231 -33.53 -27.45 -11.72
C ILE A 231 -34.29 -26.18 -12.15
N MET A 232 -35.31 -25.81 -11.36
CA MET A 232 -36.00 -24.53 -11.47
C MET A 232 -35.87 -23.76 -10.15
N LEU A 233 -35.46 -22.50 -10.23
CA LEU A 233 -35.37 -21.56 -9.11
C LEU A 233 -36.64 -20.71 -9.06
N GLY A 234 -37.33 -20.69 -7.92
CA GLY A 234 -38.54 -19.91 -7.68
C GLY A 234 -38.49 -19.17 -6.34
N ASP A 235 -39.42 -18.22 -6.18
CA ASP A 235 -39.59 -17.37 -4.99
C ASP A 235 -40.80 -17.78 -4.12
N GLY A 236 -41.36 -18.96 -4.36
CA GLY A 236 -42.54 -19.48 -3.65
C GLY A 236 -42.68 -20.99 -3.75
N SER A 237 -43.71 -21.54 -3.11
CA SER A 237 -43.94 -23.00 -3.09
C SER A 237 -44.77 -23.49 -4.28
N SER A 238 -45.46 -22.57 -4.98
CA SER A 238 -46.31 -22.87 -6.14
C SER A 238 -46.35 -21.71 -7.13
N ILE A 239 -46.78 -21.99 -8.36
CA ILE A 239 -46.83 -21.01 -9.48
C ILE A 239 -47.68 -19.77 -9.13
N ALA A 240 -48.69 -19.92 -8.27
CA ALA A 240 -49.56 -18.82 -7.85
C ALA A 240 -48.90 -17.84 -6.86
N GLU A 241 -47.82 -18.26 -6.19
CA GLU A 241 -47.08 -17.46 -5.20
C GLU A 241 -45.87 -16.75 -5.81
N PHE A 242 -45.56 -17.02 -7.08
CA PHE A 242 -44.39 -16.45 -7.74
C PHE A 242 -44.55 -14.97 -8.04
N SER A 243 -43.64 -14.15 -7.53
CA SER A 243 -43.52 -12.74 -7.90
C SER A 243 -42.58 -12.54 -9.10
N ARG A 244 -41.78 -13.55 -9.44
CA ARG A 244 -40.84 -13.56 -10.57
C ARG A 244 -41.01 -14.80 -11.44
N LYS A 245 -40.60 -14.72 -12.70
CA LYS A 245 -40.56 -15.90 -13.57
C LYS A 245 -39.50 -16.87 -13.02
N PRO A 246 -39.83 -18.15 -12.80
CA PRO A 246 -38.86 -19.11 -12.30
C PRO A 246 -37.76 -19.33 -13.33
N THR A 247 -36.52 -19.42 -12.84
CA THR A 247 -35.33 -19.52 -13.68
C THR A 247 -34.94 -20.97 -13.85
N ARG A 248 -34.90 -21.46 -15.08
CA ARG A 248 -34.45 -22.82 -15.42
C ARG A 248 -32.94 -22.85 -15.57
N ILE A 249 -32.29 -23.86 -14.98
CA ILE A 249 -30.87 -24.16 -15.19
C ILE A 249 -30.77 -25.63 -15.58
N ASP A 250 -30.18 -25.93 -16.74
CA ASP A 250 -30.05 -27.29 -17.22
C ASP A 250 -28.83 -28.01 -16.61
N ALA A 251 -28.85 -29.35 -16.67
CA ALA A 251 -27.79 -30.19 -16.11
C ALA A 251 -26.41 -29.86 -16.72
N GLY A 252 -25.42 -29.57 -15.88
CA GLY A 252 -24.06 -29.20 -16.30
C GLY A 252 -23.92 -27.78 -16.85
N GLU A 253 -24.98 -26.99 -16.88
CA GLU A 253 -24.94 -25.58 -17.24
C GLU A 253 -24.42 -24.75 -16.06
N ARG A 254 -23.49 -23.84 -16.34
CA ARG A 254 -22.96 -22.89 -15.36
C ARG A 254 -23.58 -21.53 -15.59
N MET A 255 -24.56 -21.17 -14.76
CA MET A 255 -25.15 -19.84 -14.80
C MET A 255 -24.29 -18.89 -13.98
N VAL A 256 -23.79 -17.83 -14.61
CA VAL A 256 -22.96 -16.80 -13.97
C VAL A 256 -23.73 -15.49 -13.97
N TYR A 257 -23.87 -14.93 -12.79
CA TYR A 257 -24.40 -13.60 -12.55
C TYR A 257 -23.27 -12.68 -12.11
N ARG A 258 -23.13 -11.53 -12.75
CA ARG A 258 -22.17 -10.49 -12.36
C ARG A 258 -22.88 -9.16 -12.20
N TYR A 259 -22.63 -8.50 -11.07
CA TYR A 259 -23.17 -7.18 -10.82
C TYR A 259 -22.69 -6.14 -11.84
N GLU A 260 -21.45 -6.28 -12.34
CA GLU A 260 -20.86 -5.39 -13.35
C GLU A 260 -21.61 -5.40 -14.69
N ASP A 261 -22.16 -6.56 -15.08
CA ASP A 261 -22.90 -6.75 -16.33
C ASP A 261 -24.34 -6.17 -16.25
N ARG A 262 -24.73 -5.66 -15.07
CA ARG A 262 -26.08 -5.14 -14.74
C ARG A 262 -27.19 -6.17 -14.94
N ASP A 263 -26.86 -7.45 -14.82
CA ASP A 263 -27.85 -8.50 -14.85
C ASP A 263 -28.80 -8.39 -13.65
N VAL A 264 -29.93 -9.09 -13.74
CA VAL A 264 -30.83 -9.28 -12.60
C VAL A 264 -30.49 -10.63 -11.96
N PRO A 265 -30.19 -10.69 -10.64
CA PRO A 265 -29.84 -11.95 -10.01
C PRO A 265 -31.04 -12.90 -10.07
N PRO A 266 -30.84 -14.19 -10.42
CA PRO A 266 -31.91 -15.19 -10.51
C PRO A 266 -32.42 -15.65 -9.13
N LEU A 267 -32.08 -14.90 -8.06
CA LEU A 267 -32.47 -15.15 -6.68
C LEU A 267 -33.54 -14.15 -6.22
N PRO A 268 -34.48 -14.56 -5.34
CA PRO A 268 -35.43 -13.65 -4.70
C PRO A 268 -34.70 -12.58 -3.86
N ALA A 269 -35.37 -11.44 -3.63
CA ALA A 269 -34.82 -10.38 -2.77
C ALA A 269 -34.76 -10.76 -1.28
N ASP A 270 -35.68 -11.61 -0.84
CA ASP A 270 -35.70 -12.19 0.50
C ASP A 270 -35.14 -13.63 0.45
N PRO A 271 -34.05 -13.94 1.16
CA PRO A 271 -33.47 -15.27 1.17
C PRO A 271 -34.39 -16.37 1.68
N SER A 272 -35.39 -16.02 2.50
CA SER A 272 -36.37 -16.98 3.04
C SER A 272 -37.36 -17.50 1.99
N GLN A 273 -37.48 -16.80 0.85
CA GLN A 273 -38.39 -17.13 -0.23
C GLN A 273 -37.74 -18.05 -1.28
N LEU A 274 -36.45 -18.37 -1.17
CA LEU A 274 -35.77 -19.22 -2.14
C LEU A 274 -36.31 -20.64 -2.10
N HIS A 275 -36.91 -21.08 -3.21
CA HIS A 275 -37.32 -22.46 -3.40
C HIS A 275 -36.69 -23.04 -4.67
N ILE A 276 -36.32 -24.32 -4.62
CA ILE A 276 -35.71 -25.03 -5.74
C ILE A 276 -36.54 -26.28 -6.03
N GLN A 277 -36.91 -26.44 -7.29
CA GLN A 277 -37.57 -27.64 -7.80
C GLN A 277 -36.56 -28.47 -8.59
N ASN A 278 -36.45 -29.75 -8.27
CA ASN A 278 -35.72 -30.73 -9.06
C ASN A 278 -36.72 -31.44 -9.99
N ARG A 279 -36.40 -31.55 -11.28
CA ARG A 279 -37.27 -32.19 -12.28
C ARG A 279 -36.95 -33.66 -12.53
N GLU A 280 -35.86 -34.16 -11.95
CA GLU A 280 -35.38 -35.52 -12.12
C GLU A 280 -35.67 -36.39 -10.89
N LEU A 281 -35.75 -37.71 -11.09
CA LEU A 281 -36.08 -38.68 -10.02
C LEU A 281 -34.96 -38.82 -8.98
N ASP A 282 -33.70 -38.61 -9.40
CA ASP A 282 -32.54 -38.67 -8.51
C ASP A 282 -32.33 -37.33 -7.79
N PRO A 283 -31.77 -37.32 -6.57
CA PRO A 283 -31.43 -36.09 -5.86
C PRO A 283 -30.46 -35.20 -6.67
N ALA A 284 -30.77 -33.91 -6.77
CA ALA A 284 -29.92 -32.91 -7.43
C ALA A 284 -28.99 -32.24 -6.42
N THR A 285 -27.74 -32.04 -6.80
CA THR A 285 -26.76 -31.24 -6.07
C THR A 285 -26.62 -29.92 -6.79
N VAL A 286 -26.95 -28.83 -6.10
CA VAL A 286 -26.84 -27.46 -6.60
C VAL A 286 -25.77 -26.75 -5.80
N THR A 287 -24.70 -26.33 -6.46
CA THR A 287 -23.59 -25.62 -5.84
C THR A 287 -23.76 -24.14 -6.11
N PHE A 288 -24.01 -23.37 -5.06
CA PHE A 288 -24.02 -21.90 -5.11
C PHE A 288 -22.65 -21.39 -4.71
N THR A 289 -21.96 -20.68 -5.61
CA THR A 289 -20.74 -19.94 -5.29
C THR A 289 -21.08 -18.46 -5.31
N ILE A 290 -21.18 -17.86 -4.12
CA ILE A 290 -21.52 -16.44 -3.95
C ILE A 290 -20.25 -15.69 -3.58
N THR A 291 -19.89 -14.69 -4.38
CA THR A 291 -18.81 -13.75 -4.09
C THR A 291 -19.41 -12.46 -3.53
N THR A 292 -18.96 -12.05 -2.34
CA THR A 292 -19.44 -10.82 -1.68
C THR A 292 -18.37 -9.76 -1.55
N VAL A 293 -18.73 -8.51 -1.86
CA VAL A 293 -17.89 -7.31 -1.75
C VAL A 293 -18.56 -6.33 -0.79
N PRO A 294 -17.79 -5.59 0.03
CA PRO A 294 -18.36 -4.57 0.92
C PRO A 294 -19.20 -3.54 0.17
N LYS A 295 -20.24 -3.00 0.83
CA LYS A 295 -21.13 -1.97 0.26
C LYS A 295 -20.38 -0.73 -0.28
N VAL A 296 -19.22 -0.44 0.30
CA VAL A 296 -18.26 0.53 -0.25
C VAL A 296 -16.97 -0.23 -0.57
N PRO A 297 -16.68 -0.54 -1.85
CA PRO A 297 -15.52 -1.36 -2.24
C PRO A 297 -14.17 -0.79 -1.75
N GLN A 298 -14.07 0.54 -1.62
CA GLN A 298 -12.89 1.25 -1.13
C GLN A 298 -12.54 0.92 0.33
N ALA A 299 -13.49 0.36 1.11
CA ALA A 299 -13.25 -0.12 2.47
C ALA A 299 -12.17 -1.22 2.52
N THR A 300 -12.12 -2.10 1.51
CA THR A 300 -11.10 -3.15 1.40
C THR A 300 -9.69 -2.56 1.36
N GLN A 301 -9.51 -1.48 0.59
CA GLN A 301 -8.21 -0.81 0.45
C GLN A 301 -7.83 -0.05 1.72
N ALA A 302 -8.81 0.54 2.44
CA ALA A 302 -8.56 1.13 3.75
C ALA A 302 -8.08 0.09 4.79
N VAL A 303 -8.66 -1.12 4.78
CA VAL A 303 -8.17 -2.23 5.63
C VAL A 303 -6.77 -2.66 5.21
N ALA A 304 -6.47 -2.74 3.91
CA ALA A 304 -5.13 -3.06 3.42
C ALA A 304 -4.08 -2.03 3.90
N ILE A 305 -4.41 -0.73 3.88
CA ILE A 305 -3.57 0.33 4.44
C ILE A 305 -3.34 0.09 5.95
N GLY A 306 -4.40 -0.25 6.69
CA GLY A 306 -4.30 -0.59 8.11
C GLY A 306 -3.36 -1.77 8.37
N VAL A 307 -3.41 -2.81 7.53
CA VAL A 307 -2.49 -3.95 7.57
C VAL A 307 -1.04 -3.50 7.31
N VAL A 308 -0.80 -2.68 6.30
CA VAL A 308 0.55 -2.14 5.98
C VAL A 308 1.10 -1.32 7.17
N ILE A 309 0.30 -0.45 7.78
CA ILE A 309 0.72 0.32 8.96
C ILE A 309 1.02 -0.58 10.14
N PHE A 310 0.21 -1.60 10.38
CA PHE A 310 0.47 -2.60 11.43
C PHE A 310 1.80 -3.33 11.20
N PHE A 311 2.09 -3.74 9.96
CA PHE A 311 3.37 -4.36 9.60
C PHE A 311 4.54 -3.39 9.70
N LEU A 312 4.37 -2.11 9.33
CA LEU A 312 5.40 -1.08 9.48
C LEU A 312 5.79 -0.87 10.94
N ILE A 313 4.80 -0.70 11.83
CA ILE A 313 5.03 -0.58 13.28
C ILE A 313 5.69 -1.85 13.81
N SER A 314 5.22 -3.02 13.38
CA SER A 314 5.78 -4.31 13.77
C SER A 314 7.22 -4.50 13.32
N ALA A 315 7.56 -4.08 12.11
CA ALA A 315 8.91 -4.10 11.57
C ALA A 315 9.84 -3.17 12.35
N LEU A 316 9.39 -1.96 12.71
CA LEU A 316 10.19 -1.02 13.52
C LEU A 316 10.47 -1.57 14.92
N VAL A 317 9.46 -2.10 15.60
CA VAL A 317 9.62 -2.71 16.94
C VAL A 317 10.51 -3.95 16.86
N ALA A 318 10.28 -4.82 15.88
CA ALA A 318 11.10 -6.01 15.65
C ALA A 318 12.56 -5.63 15.38
N PHE A 319 12.83 -4.65 14.51
CA PHE A 319 14.18 -4.23 14.16
C PHE A 319 14.93 -3.62 15.35
N ARG A 320 14.26 -2.75 16.13
CA ARG A 320 14.82 -2.17 17.36
C ARG A 320 15.24 -3.23 18.37
N GLN A 321 14.36 -4.20 18.63
CA GLN A 321 14.56 -5.16 19.71
C GLN A 321 15.43 -6.36 19.30
N ALA A 322 15.33 -6.83 18.06
CA ALA A 322 16.13 -7.95 17.57
C ALA A 322 17.61 -7.59 17.36
N ALA A 323 17.89 -6.35 16.95
CA ALA A 323 19.24 -5.90 16.61
C ALA A 323 19.57 -4.54 17.26
N PRO A 324 19.60 -4.42 18.60
CA PRO A 324 19.69 -3.14 19.30
C PRO A 324 20.97 -2.35 18.98
N ARG A 325 22.07 -3.04 18.70
CA ARG A 325 23.34 -2.39 18.30
C ARG A 325 23.23 -1.75 16.91
N VAL A 326 22.60 -2.45 15.96
CA VAL A 326 22.38 -1.96 14.59
C VAL A 326 21.37 -0.82 14.62
N TRP A 327 20.29 -0.95 15.39
CA TRP A 327 19.31 0.10 15.61
C TRP A 327 19.94 1.38 16.16
N ALA A 328 20.78 1.29 17.20
CA ALA A 328 21.43 2.47 17.78
C ALA A 328 22.33 3.23 16.78
N LEU A 329 23.11 2.49 15.98
CA LEU A 329 23.91 3.06 14.88
C LEU A 329 23.01 3.72 13.85
N ALA A 330 21.98 3.01 13.40
CA ALA A 330 21.06 3.47 12.37
C ALA A 330 20.31 4.73 12.80
N LEU A 331 19.83 4.78 14.04
CA LEU A 331 19.16 5.94 14.61
C LEU A 331 20.08 7.16 14.69
N SER A 332 21.34 6.96 15.10
CA SER A 332 22.33 8.04 15.17
C SER A 332 22.64 8.61 13.79
N THR A 333 22.80 7.74 12.79
CA THR A 333 23.01 8.15 11.40
C THR A 333 21.79 8.86 10.85
N ALA A 334 20.58 8.31 11.01
CA ALA A 334 19.36 8.93 10.53
C ALA A 334 19.16 10.35 11.10
N LYS A 335 19.38 10.53 12.42
CA LYS A 335 19.31 11.85 13.06
C LYS A 335 20.34 12.83 12.49
N ASN A 336 21.58 12.38 12.31
CA ASN A 336 22.63 13.23 11.76
C ASN A 336 22.34 13.63 10.31
N GLU A 337 21.92 12.68 9.47
CA GLU A 337 21.61 12.93 8.05
C GLU A 337 20.39 13.85 7.89
N MET A 338 19.33 13.65 8.68
CA MET A 338 18.14 14.51 8.65
C MET A 338 18.41 15.94 9.14
N ALA A 339 19.42 16.12 9.99
CA ALA A 339 19.83 17.43 10.48
C ALA A 339 20.73 18.20 9.49
N GLN A 340 21.26 17.53 8.45
CA GLN A 340 22.08 18.19 7.44
C GLN A 340 21.26 19.18 6.62
N THR A 341 21.89 20.30 6.24
CA THR A 341 21.26 21.33 5.41
C THR A 341 20.80 20.78 4.06
N LEU A 342 21.55 19.85 3.46
CA LEU A 342 21.17 19.24 2.18
C LEU A 342 19.82 18.53 2.28
N TYR A 343 19.59 17.73 3.33
CA TYR A 343 18.33 17.02 3.53
C TYR A 343 17.15 18.00 3.59
N LEU A 344 17.28 19.08 4.35
CA LEU A 344 16.24 20.11 4.47
C LEU A 344 15.99 20.85 3.15
N ILE A 345 17.04 21.15 2.39
CA ILE A 345 16.93 21.78 1.06
C ILE A 345 16.21 20.85 0.09
N LEU A 346 16.60 19.57 0.02
CA LEU A 346 15.98 18.60 -0.88
C LEU A 346 14.52 18.34 -0.50
N LEU A 347 14.21 18.29 0.80
CA LEU A 347 12.83 18.19 1.29
C LEU A 347 12.00 19.40 0.85
N ALA A 348 12.51 20.61 1.02
CA ALA A 348 11.83 21.84 0.62
C ALA A 348 11.63 21.92 -0.90
N ILE A 349 12.66 21.59 -1.69
CA ILE A 349 12.60 21.54 -3.15
C ILE A 349 11.58 20.48 -3.60
N GLY A 350 11.55 19.31 -2.95
CA GLY A 350 10.60 18.25 -3.27
C GLY A 350 9.15 18.67 -3.03
N ILE A 351 8.86 19.23 -1.85
CA ILE A 351 7.51 19.77 -1.53
C ILE A 351 7.14 20.87 -2.52
N PHE A 352 8.03 21.83 -2.75
CA PHE A 352 7.80 22.93 -3.68
C PHE A 352 7.56 22.41 -5.11
N GLY A 353 8.39 21.49 -5.60
CA GLY A 353 8.28 20.93 -6.94
C GLY A 353 6.96 20.19 -7.16
N VAL A 354 6.53 19.36 -6.20
CA VAL A 354 5.23 18.66 -6.29
C VAL A 354 4.07 19.64 -6.28
N VAL A 355 4.11 20.69 -5.45
CA VAL A 355 3.08 21.74 -5.44
C VAL A 355 3.04 22.49 -6.78
N VAL A 356 4.20 22.84 -7.34
CA VAL A 356 4.30 23.51 -8.65
C VAL A 356 3.75 22.62 -9.75
N PHE A 357 4.10 21.33 -9.78
CA PHE A 357 3.59 20.38 -10.77
C PHE A 357 2.08 20.18 -10.67
N SER A 358 1.47 20.37 -9.50
CA SER A 358 0.01 20.29 -9.35
C SER A 358 -0.72 21.44 -10.05
N ILE A 359 -0.07 22.59 -10.23
CA ILE A 359 -0.68 23.81 -10.80
C ILE A 359 -0.25 23.99 -12.26
N TYR A 360 0.95 23.53 -12.62
CA TYR A 360 1.51 23.66 -13.95
C TYR A 360 0.72 22.85 -14.99
N PRO A 361 0.22 23.47 -16.08
CA PRO A 361 -0.45 22.75 -17.15
C PRO A 361 0.59 22.03 -18.01
N PHE A 362 0.47 20.70 -18.13
CA PHE A 362 1.38 19.90 -18.95
C PHE A 362 1.04 19.98 -20.45
N ASN A 363 -0.09 20.59 -20.81
CA ASN A 363 -0.56 20.77 -22.18
C ASN A 363 -0.69 19.44 -22.95
N THR A 364 -1.09 18.37 -22.26
CA THR A 364 -1.14 17.01 -22.85
C THR A 364 -2.53 16.59 -23.36
N LEU A 365 -3.42 17.55 -23.63
CA LEU A 365 -4.76 17.33 -24.20
C LEU A 365 -5.60 16.28 -23.46
N GLY A 366 -5.43 16.16 -22.13
CA GLY A 366 -6.27 15.31 -21.27
C GLY A 366 -5.52 14.31 -20.39
N ASP A 367 -4.19 14.18 -20.55
CA ASP A 367 -3.36 13.26 -19.74
C ASP A 367 -2.59 13.96 -18.60
N ASP A 368 -3.01 15.17 -18.21
CA ASP A 368 -2.30 16.01 -17.23
C ASP A 368 -2.22 15.37 -15.83
N ILE A 369 -3.17 14.51 -15.45
CA ILE A 369 -3.13 13.74 -14.18
C ILE A 369 -1.98 12.73 -14.21
N ARG A 370 -1.76 12.05 -15.35
CA ARG A 370 -0.69 11.05 -15.50
C ARG A 370 0.68 11.73 -15.49
N MET A 371 0.84 12.83 -16.21
CA MET A 371 2.08 13.60 -16.24
C MET A 371 2.43 14.19 -14.87
N PHE A 372 1.43 14.68 -14.14
CA PHE A 372 1.61 15.13 -12.75
C PHE A 372 2.11 13.99 -11.85
N LYS A 373 1.50 12.81 -11.97
CA LYS A 373 1.86 11.60 -11.22
C LYS A 373 3.31 11.17 -11.51
N ASP A 374 3.66 11.00 -12.78
CA ASP A 374 5.00 10.56 -13.20
C ASP A 374 6.09 11.56 -12.80
N SER A 375 5.88 12.85 -13.11
CA SER A 375 6.84 13.91 -12.78
C SER A 375 7.09 14.03 -11.27
N SER A 376 6.02 13.93 -10.47
CA SER A 376 6.12 14.06 -9.01
C SER A 376 6.81 12.88 -8.36
N VAL A 377 6.44 11.65 -8.74
CA VAL A 377 7.06 10.44 -8.16
C VAL A 377 8.52 10.32 -8.59
N THR A 378 8.83 10.65 -9.85
CA THR A 378 10.22 10.72 -10.36
C THR A 378 11.05 11.78 -9.63
N LEU A 379 10.49 12.97 -9.38
CA LEU A 379 11.15 14.02 -8.60
C LEU A 379 11.52 13.52 -7.19
N ILE A 380 10.58 12.88 -6.49
CA ILE A 380 10.81 12.32 -5.15
C ILE A 380 11.97 11.30 -5.20
N MET A 381 11.94 10.39 -6.18
CA MET A 381 12.98 9.37 -6.36
C MET A 381 14.36 9.98 -6.59
N VAL A 382 14.48 10.97 -7.49
CA VAL A 382 15.76 11.60 -7.83
C VAL A 382 16.35 12.34 -6.64
N LEU A 383 15.53 13.12 -5.92
CA LEU A 383 15.97 13.82 -4.70
C LEU A 383 16.39 12.83 -3.61
N ALA A 384 15.64 11.75 -3.43
CA ALA A 384 15.96 10.68 -2.48
C ALA A 384 17.21 9.90 -2.83
N MET A 385 17.43 9.64 -4.11
CA MET A 385 18.65 9.01 -4.59
C MET A 385 19.87 9.90 -4.37
N LEU A 386 19.75 11.20 -4.67
CA LEU A 386 20.81 12.17 -4.40
C LEU A 386 21.16 12.20 -2.90
N GLN A 387 20.14 12.28 -2.04
CA GLN A 387 20.33 12.20 -0.59
C GLN A 387 20.99 10.90 -0.16
N ALA A 388 20.57 9.75 -0.71
CA ALA A 388 21.13 8.44 -0.37
C ALA A 388 22.63 8.36 -0.63
N VAL A 389 23.04 8.79 -1.82
CA VAL A 389 24.44 8.73 -2.28
C VAL A 389 25.29 9.73 -1.52
N TRP A 390 24.77 10.93 -1.27
CA TRP A 390 25.42 11.94 -0.43
C TRP A 390 25.64 11.42 0.99
N SER A 391 24.57 10.94 1.65
CA SER A 391 24.62 10.39 3.00
C SER A 391 25.56 9.19 3.10
N ALA A 392 25.65 8.34 2.07
CA ALA A 392 26.63 7.26 2.04
C ALA A 392 28.07 7.80 2.05
N GLY A 393 28.36 8.85 1.30
CA GLY A 393 29.70 9.44 1.29
C GLY A 393 30.06 10.15 2.60
N THR A 394 29.17 10.95 3.18
CA THR A 394 29.44 11.66 4.44
C THR A 394 29.46 10.72 5.65
N SER A 395 28.47 9.83 5.77
CA SER A 395 28.35 8.96 6.96
C SER A 395 29.24 7.71 6.93
N VAL A 396 29.79 7.34 5.77
CA VAL A 396 30.67 6.17 5.61
C VAL A 396 32.05 6.58 5.13
N SER A 397 32.18 7.22 3.95
CA SER A 397 33.51 7.53 3.40
C SER A 397 34.28 8.52 4.28
N GLU A 398 33.67 9.66 4.63
CA GLU A 398 34.34 10.69 5.43
C GLU A 398 34.61 10.21 6.87
N GLU A 399 33.73 9.39 7.46
CA GLU A 399 33.96 8.82 8.78
C GLU A 399 35.12 7.81 8.79
N ILE A 400 35.26 7.03 7.71
CA ILE A 400 36.37 6.07 7.59
C ILE A 400 37.69 6.83 7.33
N GLU A 401 37.70 7.78 6.40
CA GLU A 401 38.89 8.56 6.04
C GLU A 401 39.34 9.50 7.18
N GLY A 402 38.38 10.13 7.84
CA GLY A 402 38.59 11.00 9.01
C GLY A 402 38.91 10.24 10.30
N ARG A 403 39.06 8.91 10.25
CA ARG A 403 39.39 8.01 11.39
C ARG A 403 38.39 8.06 12.55
N THR A 404 37.24 8.72 12.40
CA THR A 404 36.19 8.76 13.43
C THR A 404 35.50 7.40 13.57
N ALA A 405 35.49 6.58 12.51
CA ALA A 405 35.00 5.20 12.55
C ALA A 405 35.71 4.33 13.62
N LEU A 406 37.01 4.56 13.87
CA LEU A 406 37.76 3.84 14.90
C LEU A 406 37.20 4.08 16.31
N THR A 407 36.71 5.29 16.58
CA THR A 407 36.14 5.64 17.88
C THR A 407 34.84 4.87 18.14
N VAL A 408 34.04 4.64 17.09
CA VAL A 408 32.80 3.85 17.19
C VAL A 408 33.11 2.36 17.33
N LEU A 409 34.12 1.88 16.60
CA LEU A 409 34.58 0.49 16.67
C LEU A 409 35.33 0.14 17.96
N SER A 410 35.72 1.13 18.77
CA SER A 410 36.25 0.89 20.12
C SER A 410 35.18 0.40 21.11
N LYS A 411 33.89 0.63 20.79
CA LYS A 411 32.74 0.02 21.49
C LYS A 411 32.53 -1.41 20.97
N PRO A 412 31.80 -2.31 21.69
CA PRO A 412 31.55 -3.69 21.26
C PRO A 412 30.58 -3.79 20.07
N VAL A 413 30.96 -3.19 18.94
CA VAL A 413 30.22 -3.09 17.68
C VAL A 413 31.08 -3.74 16.60
N SER A 414 30.54 -4.76 15.94
CA SER A 414 31.26 -5.41 14.84
C SER A 414 31.29 -4.51 13.60
N ARG A 415 32.33 -4.67 12.76
CA ARG A 415 32.41 -4.02 11.45
C ARG A 415 31.14 -4.23 10.59
N ARG A 416 30.55 -5.42 10.67
CA ARG A 416 29.30 -5.78 9.98
C ARG A 416 28.10 -5.00 10.52
N SER A 417 27.99 -4.90 11.85
CA SER A 417 26.94 -4.11 12.51
C SER A 417 27.07 -2.62 12.23
N PHE A 418 28.30 -2.11 12.10
CA PHE A 418 28.56 -0.73 11.71
C PHE A 418 27.97 -0.43 10.32
N LEU A 419 28.35 -1.21 9.30
CA LEU A 419 27.91 -0.96 7.92
C LEU A 419 26.39 -1.14 7.73
N LEU A 420 25.81 -2.20 8.31
CA LEU A 420 24.35 -2.41 8.29
C LEU A 420 23.60 -1.30 9.01
N GLY A 421 24.16 -0.81 10.13
CA GLY A 421 23.60 0.33 10.86
C GLY A 421 23.61 1.60 10.02
N LYS A 422 24.72 1.91 9.34
CA LYS A 422 24.82 3.05 8.43
C LYS A 422 23.80 2.97 7.30
N TYR A 423 23.74 1.83 6.59
CA TYR A 423 22.75 1.63 5.53
C TYR A 423 21.31 1.78 6.04
N ALA A 424 20.96 1.13 7.15
CA ALA A 424 19.61 1.23 7.71
C ALA A 424 19.28 2.66 8.15
N GLY A 425 20.25 3.40 8.69
CA GLY A 425 20.10 4.82 9.07
C GLY A 425 19.82 5.72 7.86
N ILE A 426 20.57 5.54 6.78
CA ILE A 426 20.34 6.24 5.50
C ILE A 426 18.95 5.87 4.95
N MET A 427 18.56 4.60 5.01
CA MET A 427 17.24 4.21 4.52
C MET A 427 16.10 4.76 5.36
N MET A 428 16.28 4.86 6.67
CA MET A 428 15.30 5.46 7.57
C MET A 428 15.11 6.96 7.29
N SER A 429 16.18 7.72 7.04
CA SER A 429 16.06 9.14 6.67
C SER A 429 15.37 9.32 5.31
N ILE A 430 15.72 8.50 4.32
CA ILE A 430 15.07 8.49 3.01
C ILE A 430 13.59 8.13 3.11
N ALA A 431 13.24 7.12 3.91
CA ALA A 431 11.86 6.71 4.12
C ALA A 431 11.01 7.85 4.70
N VAL A 432 11.55 8.63 5.64
CA VAL A 432 10.87 9.83 6.17
C VAL A 432 10.68 10.88 5.07
N MET A 433 11.67 11.11 4.21
CA MET A 433 11.53 12.06 3.10
C MET A 433 10.47 11.62 2.08
N PHE A 434 10.47 10.34 1.68
CA PHE A 434 9.42 9.76 0.83
C PHE A 434 8.05 9.89 1.48
N LEU A 435 7.95 9.64 2.79
CA LEU A 435 6.70 9.74 3.53
C LEU A 435 6.18 11.18 3.59
N ILE A 436 7.04 12.17 3.87
CA ILE A 436 6.64 13.59 3.93
C ILE A 436 6.22 14.10 2.55
N ILE A 437 7.08 13.98 1.53
CA ILE A 437 6.78 14.50 0.19
C ILE A 437 5.66 13.69 -0.46
N GLY A 438 5.67 12.36 -0.28
CA GLY A 438 4.61 11.47 -0.72
C GLY A 438 3.26 11.83 -0.11
N THR A 439 3.20 12.16 1.19
CA THR A 439 1.96 12.62 1.83
C THR A 439 1.41 13.89 1.17
N VAL A 440 2.26 14.86 0.85
CA VAL A 440 1.86 16.06 0.11
C VAL A 440 1.35 15.70 -1.30
N LEU A 441 2.05 14.80 -1.99
CA LEU A 441 1.63 14.29 -3.30
C LEU A 441 0.24 13.63 -3.24
N LEU A 442 -0.03 12.76 -2.25
CA LEU A 442 -1.33 12.07 -2.14
C LEU A 442 -2.48 13.07 -1.86
N LEU A 443 -2.24 14.10 -1.05
CA LEU A 443 -3.22 15.18 -0.82
C LEU A 443 -3.53 15.97 -2.09
N LEU A 444 -2.50 16.28 -2.88
CA LEU A 444 -2.65 16.99 -4.15
C LEU A 444 -3.24 16.10 -5.25
N MET A 445 -2.95 14.79 -5.24
CA MET A 445 -3.53 13.82 -6.16
C MET A 445 -5.05 13.73 -5.98
N SER A 446 -5.56 13.83 -4.75
CA SER A 446 -6.99 13.93 -4.49
C SER A 446 -7.62 15.21 -5.08
N TYR A 447 -6.83 16.28 -5.24
CA TYR A 447 -7.30 17.58 -5.71
C TYR A 447 -7.17 17.74 -7.23
N LYS A 448 -6.15 17.13 -7.87
CA LYS A 448 -5.84 17.34 -9.29
C LYS A 448 -7.00 17.03 -10.25
N PRO A 449 -7.79 15.94 -10.10
CA PRO A 449 -8.94 15.70 -10.96
C PRO A 449 -10.01 16.79 -10.87
N ILE A 450 -10.18 17.37 -9.67
CA ILE A 450 -11.12 18.46 -9.42
C ILE A 450 -10.63 19.74 -10.10
N TYR A 451 -9.33 20.05 -9.97
CA TYR A 451 -8.71 21.19 -10.63
C TYR A 451 -8.85 21.10 -12.16
N ASP A 452 -8.53 19.94 -12.72
CA ASP A 452 -8.58 19.69 -14.17
C ASP A 452 -10.01 19.81 -14.74
N ALA A 453 -11.01 19.29 -14.00
CA ALA A 453 -12.41 19.43 -14.37
C ALA A 453 -12.86 20.90 -14.38
N ARG A 454 -12.36 21.74 -13.47
CA ARG A 454 -12.69 23.17 -13.44
C ARG A 454 -12.07 23.93 -14.60
N GLU A 455 -10.79 23.70 -14.88
CA GLU A 455 -10.09 24.37 -15.99
C GLU A 455 -10.70 23.98 -17.35
N THR A 456 -11.19 22.74 -17.48
CA THR A 456 -11.81 22.23 -18.71
C THR A 456 -13.33 22.43 -18.75
N ALA A 457 -13.92 23.10 -17.76
CA ALA A 457 -15.38 23.29 -17.61
C ALA A 457 -16.20 21.98 -17.70
N ARG A 458 -15.65 20.87 -17.18
CA ARG A 458 -16.31 19.57 -17.07
C ARG A 458 -17.11 19.46 -15.78
N ALA A 459 -18.03 18.49 -15.72
CA ALA A 459 -18.74 18.16 -14.49
C ALA A 459 -17.77 17.73 -13.38
N LEU A 460 -18.10 18.04 -12.13
CA LEU A 460 -17.29 17.67 -10.98
C LEU A 460 -17.11 16.15 -10.93
N PRO A 461 -15.85 15.66 -10.80
CA PRO A 461 -15.59 14.24 -10.73
C PRO A 461 -16.16 13.66 -9.43
N ALA A 462 -16.63 12.41 -9.52
CA ALA A 462 -16.99 11.63 -8.35
C ALA A 462 -15.73 11.37 -7.49
N TRP A 463 -15.91 11.29 -6.17
CA TRP A 463 -14.80 11.12 -5.22
C TRP A 463 -14.00 9.83 -5.46
N GLN A 464 -14.62 8.80 -6.04
CA GLN A 464 -13.99 7.52 -6.37
C GLN A 464 -12.81 7.69 -7.32
N MET A 465 -12.90 8.61 -8.30
CA MET A 465 -11.77 8.88 -9.22
C MET A 465 -10.56 9.41 -8.45
N GLY A 466 -10.74 10.35 -7.53
CA GLY A 466 -9.66 10.86 -6.70
C GLY A 466 -9.02 9.75 -5.85
N PHE A 467 -9.85 8.85 -5.30
CA PHE A 467 -9.36 7.71 -4.53
C PHE A 467 -8.56 6.71 -5.38
N GLU A 468 -9.03 6.36 -6.58
CA GLU A 468 -8.34 5.47 -7.52
C GLU A 468 -6.98 6.04 -7.97
N GLU A 469 -6.91 7.35 -8.22
CA GLU A 469 -5.67 8.03 -8.56
C GLU A 469 -4.64 7.98 -7.41
N ILE A 470 -5.07 8.12 -6.16
CA ILE A 470 -4.19 7.95 -4.99
C ILE A 470 -3.70 6.49 -4.89
N MET A 471 -4.63 5.53 -5.01
CA MET A 471 -4.35 4.11 -4.81
C MET A 471 -3.44 3.52 -5.89
N SER A 472 -3.55 4.02 -7.13
CA SER A 472 -2.61 3.69 -8.21
C SER A 472 -1.22 4.35 -8.03
N THR A 473 -1.12 5.43 -7.26
CA THR A 473 0.16 6.12 -7.01
C THR A 473 1.00 5.43 -5.93
N ILE A 474 0.37 4.76 -4.96
CA ILE A 474 1.08 4.12 -3.83
C ILE A 474 2.05 3.02 -4.29
N PRO A 475 1.68 2.06 -5.17
CA PRO A 475 2.61 1.06 -5.69
C PRO A 475 3.81 1.67 -6.41
N VAL A 476 3.60 2.75 -7.15
CA VAL A 476 4.64 3.47 -7.92
C VAL A 476 5.65 4.11 -6.97
N LEU A 477 5.18 4.79 -5.92
CA LEU A 477 6.04 5.31 -4.86
C LEU A 477 6.84 4.18 -4.19
N GLY A 478 6.22 3.03 -3.97
CA GLY A 478 6.88 1.83 -3.44
C GLY A 478 8.02 1.35 -4.34
N LEU A 479 7.78 1.21 -5.64
CA LEU A 479 8.79 0.78 -6.61
C LEU A 479 9.98 1.74 -6.68
N TYR A 480 9.72 3.05 -6.75
CA TYR A 480 10.79 4.05 -6.79
C TYR A 480 11.56 4.12 -5.46
N PHE A 481 10.90 3.87 -4.33
CA PHE A 481 11.60 3.69 -3.05
C PHE A 481 12.51 2.46 -3.07
N MET A 482 12.07 1.33 -3.65
CA MET A 482 12.92 0.13 -3.84
C MET A 482 14.10 0.39 -4.77
N GLN A 483 13.92 1.22 -5.81
CA GLN A 483 15.01 1.65 -6.67
C GLN A 483 16.04 2.49 -5.90
N THR A 484 15.58 3.44 -5.08
CA THR A 484 16.45 4.21 -4.19
C THR A 484 17.17 3.31 -3.19
N MET A 485 16.51 2.30 -2.62
CA MET A 485 17.14 1.30 -1.74
C MET A 485 18.29 0.55 -2.42
N SER A 486 18.10 0.19 -3.69
CA SER A 486 19.10 -0.52 -4.49
C SER A 486 20.33 0.34 -4.72
N ILE A 487 20.13 1.60 -5.13
CA ILE A 487 21.25 2.55 -5.32
C ILE A 487 21.93 2.88 -3.98
N ALA A 488 21.17 3.05 -2.89
CA ALA A 488 21.73 3.28 -1.57
C ALA A 488 22.65 2.12 -1.12
N ALA A 489 22.29 0.87 -1.46
CA ALA A 489 23.11 -0.29 -1.09
C ALA A 489 24.45 -0.26 -1.85
N ILE A 490 24.41 0.06 -3.15
CA ILE A 490 25.60 0.25 -3.98
C ILE A 490 26.44 1.41 -3.44
N ALA A 491 25.81 2.56 -3.13
CA ALA A 491 26.50 3.75 -2.65
C ALA A 491 27.22 3.49 -1.32
N VAL A 492 26.60 2.76 -0.39
CA VAL A 492 27.24 2.37 0.86
C VAL A 492 28.40 1.39 0.61
N ALA A 493 28.23 0.42 -0.30
CA ALA A 493 29.29 -0.51 -0.65
C ALA A 493 30.51 0.21 -1.25
N LEU A 494 30.27 1.14 -2.19
CA LEU A 494 31.31 1.92 -2.84
C LEU A 494 31.96 2.95 -1.91
N ALA A 495 31.21 3.55 -0.98
CA ALA A 495 31.76 4.47 0.03
C ALA A 495 32.79 3.80 0.96
N THR A 496 32.81 2.46 1.03
CA THR A 496 33.86 1.73 1.75
C THR A 496 35.23 1.83 1.07
N ARG A 497 35.34 2.29 -0.18
CA ARG A 497 36.61 2.38 -0.92
C ARG A 497 36.80 3.69 -1.68
N LEU A 498 35.71 4.33 -2.11
CA LEU A 498 35.74 5.53 -2.91
C LEU A 498 35.40 6.77 -2.07
N PRO A 499 36.10 7.90 -2.29
CA PRO A 499 35.74 9.18 -1.68
C PRO A 499 34.38 9.67 -2.21
N LEU A 500 33.75 10.60 -1.46
CA LEU A 500 32.40 11.13 -1.73
C LEU A 500 32.14 11.47 -3.21
N LEU A 501 33.00 12.30 -3.83
CA LEU A 501 32.78 12.75 -5.22
C LEU A 501 32.87 11.60 -6.23
N SER A 502 33.84 10.69 -6.04
CA SER A 502 33.96 9.52 -6.92
C SER A 502 32.76 8.60 -6.76
N ASN A 503 32.31 8.36 -5.53
CA ASN A 503 31.14 7.54 -5.26
C ASN A 503 29.88 8.10 -5.91
N LEU A 504 29.69 9.42 -5.84
CA LEU A 504 28.56 10.11 -6.46
C LEU A 504 28.52 9.93 -7.98
N ILE A 505 29.65 10.18 -8.65
CA ILE A 505 29.74 10.03 -10.11
C ILE A 505 29.52 8.57 -10.52
N THR A 506 30.12 7.61 -9.81
CA THR A 506 29.95 6.18 -10.11
C THR A 506 28.50 5.73 -9.92
N CYS A 507 27.83 6.15 -8.83
CA CYS A 507 26.42 5.82 -8.61
C CYS A 507 25.50 6.41 -9.69
N LEU A 508 25.77 7.64 -10.13
CA LEU A 508 25.03 8.28 -11.22
C LEU A 508 25.18 7.49 -12.53
N VAL A 509 26.40 7.07 -12.87
CA VAL A 509 26.66 6.24 -14.06
C VAL A 509 25.93 4.90 -13.96
N ILE A 510 25.99 4.23 -12.80
CA ILE A 510 25.28 2.97 -12.55
C ILE A 510 23.77 3.15 -12.69
N TYR A 511 23.22 4.24 -12.17
CA TYR A 511 21.79 4.56 -12.29
C TYR A 511 21.38 4.74 -13.76
N VAL A 512 22.13 5.53 -14.52
CA VAL A 512 21.83 5.79 -15.95
C VAL A 512 21.92 4.50 -16.75
N ILE A 513 23.01 3.73 -16.61
CA ILE A 513 23.19 2.47 -17.33
C ILE A 513 22.11 1.45 -16.91
N GLY A 514 21.81 1.34 -15.61
CA GLY A 514 20.86 0.38 -15.07
C GLY A 514 19.41 0.61 -15.52
N ASN A 515 19.03 1.85 -15.84
CA ASN A 515 17.72 2.17 -16.40
C ASN A 515 17.68 2.08 -17.94
N LEU A 516 18.75 2.49 -18.63
CA LEU A 516 18.73 2.60 -20.10
C LEU A 516 19.08 1.30 -20.83
N THR A 517 19.81 0.37 -20.18
CA THR A 517 20.28 -0.85 -20.86
C THR A 517 19.13 -1.70 -21.42
N GLN A 518 18.08 -1.94 -20.64
CA GLN A 518 16.97 -2.78 -21.06
C GLN A 518 16.11 -2.17 -22.18
N PRO A 519 15.68 -0.90 -22.10
CA PRO A 519 14.98 -0.23 -23.21
C PRO A 519 15.80 -0.21 -24.51
N LEU A 520 17.11 0.04 -24.44
CA LEU A 520 17.99 0.05 -25.62
C LEU A 520 18.10 -1.34 -26.25
N VAL A 521 18.29 -2.38 -25.44
CA VAL A 521 18.32 -3.77 -25.93
C VAL A 521 16.99 -4.15 -26.54
N ALA A 522 15.87 -3.80 -25.91
CA ALA A 522 14.53 -4.09 -26.41
C ALA A 522 14.26 -3.41 -27.76
N SER A 523 14.66 -2.14 -27.91
CA SER A 523 14.53 -1.39 -29.17
C SER A 523 15.39 -1.96 -30.30
N ALA A 524 16.53 -2.58 -29.99
CA ALA A 524 17.44 -3.15 -30.99
C ALA A 524 17.15 -4.64 -31.30
N ARG A 525 16.13 -5.24 -30.69
CA ARG A 525 15.76 -6.64 -30.92
C ARG A 525 15.37 -6.85 -32.38
N GLY A 526 16.11 -7.70 -33.08
CA GLY A 526 15.85 -8.06 -34.48
C GLY A 526 16.63 -7.23 -35.50
N GLU A 527 17.19 -6.08 -35.12
CA GLU A 527 17.99 -5.24 -36.02
C GLU A 527 19.50 -5.49 -35.87
N ASN A 528 20.00 -5.59 -34.63
CA ASN A 528 21.43 -5.74 -34.39
C ASN A 528 21.75 -6.72 -33.24
N PRO A 529 22.21 -7.94 -33.53
CA PRO A 529 22.54 -8.93 -32.50
C PRO A 529 23.71 -8.50 -31.60
N LEU A 530 24.58 -7.58 -32.05
CA LEU A 530 25.68 -7.04 -31.25
C LEU A 530 25.16 -6.21 -30.07
N VAL A 531 24.10 -5.42 -30.27
CA VAL A 531 23.50 -4.60 -29.20
C VAL A 531 22.89 -5.48 -28.12
N GLY A 532 22.21 -6.58 -28.53
CA GLY A 532 21.70 -7.57 -27.58
C GLY A 532 22.82 -8.27 -26.79
N PHE A 533 23.91 -8.64 -27.45
CA PHE A 533 25.07 -9.25 -26.79
C PHE A 533 25.73 -8.30 -25.78
N VAL A 534 26.03 -7.06 -26.19
CA VAL A 534 26.65 -6.04 -25.32
C VAL A 534 25.73 -5.69 -24.15
N GLY A 535 24.43 -5.54 -24.39
CA GLY A 535 23.46 -5.28 -23.34
C GLY A 535 23.34 -6.41 -22.32
N ASN A 536 23.41 -7.67 -22.74
CA ASN A 536 23.48 -8.81 -21.83
C ASN A 536 24.78 -8.82 -21.02
N LEU A 537 25.92 -8.44 -21.63
CA LEU A 537 27.20 -8.28 -20.93
C LEU A 537 27.13 -7.20 -19.84
N ILE A 538 26.52 -6.04 -20.15
CA ILE A 538 26.31 -4.96 -19.19
C ILE A 538 25.40 -5.42 -18.06
N ALA A 539 24.32 -6.17 -18.37
CA ALA A 539 23.38 -6.68 -17.38
C ALA A 539 23.98 -7.72 -16.41
N ILE A 540 25.15 -8.29 -16.72
CA ILE A 540 25.90 -9.15 -15.79
C ILE A 540 26.58 -8.31 -14.70
N VAL A 541 27.02 -7.09 -15.02
CA VAL A 541 27.81 -6.24 -14.11
C VAL A 541 26.95 -5.19 -13.42
N VAL A 542 26.06 -4.54 -14.17
CA VAL A 542 25.22 -3.45 -13.70
C VAL A 542 23.82 -4.00 -13.41
N PRO A 543 23.25 -3.70 -12.22
CA PRO A 543 21.90 -4.15 -11.90
C PRO A 543 20.88 -3.60 -12.89
N ASN A 544 19.90 -4.42 -13.24
CA ASN A 544 18.73 -3.99 -13.96
C ASN A 544 17.83 -3.17 -13.03
N LEU A 545 17.94 -1.85 -13.10
CA LEU A 545 17.10 -0.93 -12.31
C LEU A 545 15.77 -0.64 -12.99
N ASN A 546 15.65 -0.96 -14.29
CA ASN A 546 14.42 -0.80 -15.05
C ASN A 546 13.25 -1.67 -14.52
N ILE A 547 13.53 -2.68 -13.68
CA ILE A 547 12.48 -3.48 -13.01
C ILE A 547 11.68 -2.69 -11.95
N PHE A 548 12.19 -1.52 -11.55
CA PHE A 548 11.46 -0.59 -10.68
C PHE A 548 10.85 0.57 -11.46
N ASN A 549 11.26 0.75 -12.71
CA ASN A 549 10.79 1.82 -13.56
C ASN A 549 9.48 1.40 -14.25
N VAL A 550 8.39 2.08 -13.89
CA VAL A 550 7.04 1.83 -14.43
C VAL A 550 6.53 2.99 -15.29
N GLN A 551 7.42 3.89 -15.72
CA GLN A 551 7.06 5.07 -16.51
C GLN A 551 6.22 4.70 -17.74
N SER A 552 6.60 3.67 -18.48
CA SER A 552 5.85 3.21 -19.66
C SER A 552 4.43 2.70 -19.34
N ALA A 553 4.24 2.06 -18.19
CA ALA A 553 2.93 1.59 -17.73
C ALA A 553 2.05 2.79 -17.33
N MET A 554 2.65 3.79 -16.70
CA MET A 554 2.00 5.02 -16.28
C MET A 554 1.55 5.87 -17.47
N ASP A 555 2.41 5.99 -18.48
CA ASP A 555 2.10 6.68 -19.73
C ASP A 555 0.96 6.01 -20.49
N SER A 556 0.94 4.67 -20.49
CA SER A 556 -0.12 3.87 -21.10
C SER A 556 -1.44 3.90 -20.32
N GLY A 557 -1.47 4.48 -19.11
CA GLY A 557 -2.63 4.50 -18.24
C GLY A 557 -2.95 3.15 -17.58
N ASN A 558 -2.03 2.19 -17.64
CA ASN A 558 -2.21 0.89 -17.00
C ASN A 558 -1.91 0.99 -15.50
N GLN A 559 -2.80 0.42 -14.68
CA GLN A 559 -2.55 0.30 -13.26
C GLN A 559 -1.45 -0.73 -12.99
N VAL A 560 -0.54 -0.42 -12.08
CA VAL A 560 0.53 -1.33 -11.67
C VAL A 560 -0.06 -2.44 -10.80
N PRO A 561 -0.03 -3.71 -11.22
CA PRO A 561 -0.56 -4.80 -10.43
C PRO A 561 0.25 -5.01 -9.14
N TRP A 562 -0.41 -5.33 -8.03
CA TRP A 562 0.26 -5.61 -6.75
C TRP A 562 1.26 -6.79 -6.83
N ILE A 563 0.99 -7.77 -7.70
CA ILE A 563 1.88 -8.92 -7.94
C ILE A 563 3.23 -8.50 -8.54
N TYR A 564 3.25 -7.41 -9.33
CA TYR A 564 4.48 -6.85 -9.87
C TYR A 564 5.35 -6.26 -8.76
N LEU A 565 4.73 -5.55 -7.80
CA LEU A 565 5.43 -5.02 -6.64
C LEU A 565 6.08 -6.13 -5.80
N ALA A 566 5.40 -7.27 -5.63
CA ALA A 566 5.97 -8.44 -4.97
C ALA A 566 7.19 -9.01 -5.73
N ALA A 567 7.12 -9.10 -7.06
CA ALA A 567 8.24 -9.55 -7.89
C ALA A 567 9.45 -8.60 -7.81
N SER A 568 9.23 -7.29 -7.93
CA SER A 568 10.29 -6.28 -7.81
C SER A 568 10.89 -6.24 -6.40
N PHE A 569 10.09 -6.45 -5.36
CA PHE A 569 10.58 -6.60 -3.99
C PHE A 569 11.49 -7.82 -3.83
N ASN A 570 11.18 -8.95 -4.47
CA ASN A 570 12.05 -10.13 -4.42
C ASN A 570 13.41 -9.87 -5.07
N TYR A 571 13.40 -9.20 -6.22
CA TYR A 571 14.62 -8.76 -6.88
C TYR A 571 15.44 -7.84 -5.96
N LEU A 572 14.80 -6.85 -5.32
CA LEU A 572 15.44 -5.96 -4.36
C LEU A 572 16.11 -6.73 -3.21
N VAL A 573 15.40 -7.67 -2.57
CA VAL A 573 15.92 -8.40 -1.41
C VAL A 573 17.17 -9.20 -1.78
N VAL A 574 17.09 -9.98 -2.87
CA VAL A 574 18.24 -10.78 -3.35
C VAL A 574 19.40 -9.87 -3.74
N PHE A 575 19.12 -8.77 -4.45
CA PHE A 575 20.12 -7.80 -4.87
C PHE A 575 20.79 -7.11 -3.68
N ALA A 576 20.01 -6.59 -2.72
CA ALA A 576 20.52 -5.89 -1.55
C ALA A 576 21.40 -6.82 -0.69
N VAL A 577 20.99 -8.09 -0.49
CA VAL A 577 21.80 -9.09 0.22
C VAL A 577 23.13 -9.33 -0.50
N ALA A 578 23.11 -9.52 -1.82
CA ALA A 578 24.33 -9.72 -2.60
C ALA A 578 25.29 -8.51 -2.51
N ILE A 579 24.78 -7.29 -2.65
CA ILE A 579 25.58 -6.07 -2.52
C ILE A 579 26.10 -5.88 -1.10
N TRP A 580 25.31 -6.19 -0.07
CA TRP A 580 25.80 -6.12 1.31
C TRP A 580 26.91 -7.13 1.57
N MET A 581 26.84 -8.34 1.01
CA MET A 581 27.94 -9.31 1.11
C MET A 581 29.22 -8.74 0.50
N VAL A 582 29.14 -8.13 -0.69
CA VAL A 582 30.27 -7.45 -1.33
C VAL A 582 30.78 -6.30 -0.46
N ALA A 583 29.88 -5.47 0.09
CA ALA A 583 30.23 -4.35 0.95
C ALA A 583 30.96 -4.80 2.22
N MET A 584 30.53 -5.91 2.83
CA MET A 584 31.19 -6.51 3.99
C MET A 584 32.59 -7.00 3.64
N LEU A 585 32.77 -7.70 2.51
CA LEU A 585 34.09 -8.16 2.04
C LEU A 585 35.03 -6.98 1.80
N LEU A 586 34.57 -5.95 1.09
CA LEU A 586 35.36 -4.75 0.81
C LEU A 586 35.80 -4.02 2.08
N PHE A 587 34.97 -4.03 3.13
CA PHE A 587 35.24 -3.36 4.40
C PHE A 587 36.12 -4.17 5.36
N GLU A 588 36.06 -5.50 5.30
CA GLU A 588 36.92 -6.38 6.11
C GLU A 588 38.40 -6.18 5.72
N ASP A 589 38.67 -6.10 4.42
CA ASP A 589 40.02 -5.89 3.86
C ASP A 589 40.51 -4.42 3.91
N ARG A 590 39.71 -3.48 4.43
CA ARG A 590 40.14 -2.08 4.54
C ARG A 590 40.90 -1.89 5.84
N ASP A 591 42.15 -1.46 5.71
CA ASP A 591 42.92 -1.00 6.86
C ASP A 591 42.33 0.33 7.34
N LEU A 592 42.10 0.40 8.65
CA LEU A 592 41.52 1.57 9.31
C LEU A 592 42.58 2.33 10.14
N ALA A 593 43.83 1.82 10.20
CA ALA A 593 44.94 2.35 11.00
C ALA A 593 45.82 3.36 10.25
#